data_AF-A0Q682-F1
#
_entry.id   AF-A0Q682-F1
#
_cell.length_a   1.000
_cell.length_b   1.000
_cell.length_c   1.000
_cell.angle_alpha   90.00
_cell.angle_beta   90.00
_cell.angle_gamma   90.00
#
_symmetry.space_group_name_H-M   'P 1'
#
loop_
_entity.id
_entity.type
_entity.pdbx_description
1 polymer ?
#
loop_
_entity_poly.entity_id
_entity_poly.type
_entity_poly.pdbx_seq_one_letter_code
_entity_poly.pdbx_strand_id
1 'polypeptide(L)'
;MKDYQSLTEQINNIENTLKASGRYVFNSKKLILAGVMFLLIPIIQYLINISFWKNSFINNHIEIGIFINIVFYIVFFKLVFRITRSSKKYRYHPSINSYVKKAIDLHDVILKTMFTTIIVLSICGYGNLAFPFVYILLGLIYNLFGRFSLDIIRKISISYILIGIISIFFVKNYSNIYWQFMLIYLGITYIFMGKILEKNR
;
A
#
# COMPACT_ATOMS: atom_id res chain seq x y z
N MET A 1 2.63 -38.21 -25.50
CA MET A 1 2.16 -38.28 -24.09
C MET A 1 3.27 -37.98 -23.07
N LYS A 2 4.52 -38.46 -23.25
CA LYS A 2 5.65 -38.13 -22.34
C LYS A 2 6.03 -36.64 -22.30
N ASP A 3 5.93 -35.92 -23.42
CA ASP A 3 6.31 -34.50 -23.47
C ASP A 3 5.36 -33.60 -22.66
N TYR A 4 4.06 -33.93 -22.64
CA TYR A 4 3.05 -33.23 -21.85
C TYR A 4 3.25 -33.40 -20.34
N GLN A 5 3.67 -34.57 -19.88
CA GLN A 5 4.00 -34.79 -18.47
C GLN A 5 5.23 -33.95 -18.07
N SER A 6 6.24 -33.86 -18.93
CA SER A 6 7.43 -33.01 -18.69
C SER A 6 7.10 -31.51 -18.65
N LEU A 7 6.18 -31.05 -19.51
CA LEU A 7 5.75 -29.65 -19.56
C LEU A 7 4.91 -29.30 -18.33
N THR A 8 4.04 -30.22 -17.89
CA THR A 8 3.21 -30.03 -16.70
C THR A 8 4.07 -29.99 -15.44
N GLU A 9 5.09 -30.84 -15.34
CA GLU A 9 6.07 -30.79 -14.24
C GLU A 9 6.88 -29.49 -14.24
N GLN A 10 7.32 -29.00 -15.40
CA GLN A 10 8.01 -27.72 -15.51
C GLN A 10 7.11 -26.55 -15.09
N ILE A 11 5.84 -26.55 -15.53
CA ILE A 11 4.84 -25.54 -15.13
C ILE A 11 4.62 -25.59 -13.62
N ASN A 12 4.45 -26.77 -13.04
CA ASN A 12 4.27 -26.94 -11.59
C ASN A 12 5.52 -26.50 -10.79
N ASN A 13 6.73 -26.80 -11.28
CA ASN A 13 7.96 -26.34 -10.65
C ASN A 13 8.11 -24.82 -10.73
N ILE A 14 7.77 -24.22 -11.87
CA ILE A 14 7.74 -22.76 -12.03
C ILE A 14 6.72 -22.16 -11.08
N GLU A 15 5.50 -22.71 -11.00
CA GLU A 15 4.44 -22.24 -10.12
C GLU A 15 4.83 -22.35 -8.63
N ASN A 16 5.44 -23.46 -8.22
CA ASN A 16 5.93 -23.66 -6.86
C ASN A 16 7.07 -22.71 -6.53
N THR A 17 7.98 -22.46 -7.47
CA THR A 17 9.07 -21.48 -7.30
C THR A 17 8.53 -20.05 -7.23
N LEU A 18 7.50 -19.73 -8.00
CA LEU A 18 6.80 -18.44 -7.98
C LEU A 18 6.01 -18.23 -6.69
N LYS A 19 5.28 -19.24 -6.22
CA LYS A 19 4.57 -19.25 -4.92
C LYS A 19 5.55 -19.09 -3.76
N ALA A 20 6.66 -19.82 -3.78
CA ALA A 20 7.73 -19.68 -2.80
C ALA A 20 8.32 -18.26 -2.85
N SER A 21 8.57 -17.71 -4.04
CA SER A 21 9.09 -16.35 -4.22
C SER A 21 8.09 -15.27 -3.77
N GLY A 22 6.80 -15.43 -4.04
CA GLY A 22 5.74 -14.53 -3.58
C GLY A 22 5.61 -14.46 -2.06
N ARG A 23 5.88 -15.57 -1.35
CA ARG A 23 5.98 -15.60 0.12
C ARG A 23 7.13 -14.74 0.66
N TYR A 24 8.18 -14.48 -0.13
CA TYR A 24 9.29 -13.59 0.24
C TYR A 24 8.96 -12.11 -0.01
N VAL A 25 8.07 -11.81 -0.96
CA VAL A 25 7.65 -10.43 -1.27
C VAL A 25 6.69 -9.90 -0.19
N PHE A 26 5.77 -10.73 0.30
CA PHE A 26 4.74 -10.31 1.27
C PHE A 26 4.90 -11.01 2.63
N ASN A 27 5.23 -10.24 3.66
CA ASN A 27 5.26 -10.72 5.05
C ASN A 27 3.92 -10.42 5.73
N SER A 28 3.19 -11.48 6.12
CA SER A 28 1.86 -11.41 6.74
C SER A 28 1.83 -10.50 7.97
N LYS A 29 2.75 -10.71 8.93
CA LYS A 29 2.81 -9.92 10.17
C LYS A 29 3.07 -8.44 9.90
N LYS A 30 3.94 -8.14 8.93
CA LYS A 30 4.21 -6.74 8.53
C LYS A 30 3.00 -6.08 7.86
N LEU A 31 2.25 -6.82 7.05
CA LEU A 31 1.02 -6.33 6.41
C LEU A 31 -0.07 -6.04 7.45
N ILE A 32 -0.28 -6.95 8.41
CA ILE A 32 -1.25 -6.73 9.50
C ILE A 32 -0.87 -5.48 10.30
N LEU A 33 0.39 -5.37 10.71
CA LEU A 33 0.86 -4.22 11.50
C LEU A 33 0.72 -2.90 10.71
N ALA A 34 1.10 -2.89 9.43
CA ALA A 34 0.91 -1.73 8.57
C ALA A 34 -0.58 -1.36 8.42
N GLY A 35 -1.46 -2.36 8.28
CA GLY A 35 -2.90 -2.14 8.20
C GLY A 35 -3.50 -1.53 9.47
N VAL A 36 -3.08 -2.00 10.65
CA VAL A 36 -3.46 -1.41 11.94
C VAL A 36 -2.97 0.04 12.03
N MET A 37 -1.74 0.33 11.59
CA MET A 37 -1.22 1.68 11.57
C MET A 37 -2.04 2.62 10.67
N PHE A 38 -2.44 2.17 9.48
CA PHE A 38 -3.28 2.97 8.59
C PHE A 38 -4.66 3.25 9.20
N LEU A 39 -5.24 2.31 9.94
CA LEU A 39 -6.52 2.51 10.66
C LEU A 39 -6.41 3.51 11.82
N LEU A 40 -5.24 3.60 12.45
CA LEU A 40 -5.01 4.54 13.54
C LEU A 40 -4.93 5.99 13.06
N ILE A 41 -4.51 6.25 11.81
CA ILE A 41 -4.38 7.62 11.27
C ILE A 41 -5.68 8.43 11.42
N PRO A 42 -6.84 8.01 10.88
CA PRO A 42 -8.08 8.78 11.01
C PRO A 42 -8.54 8.94 12.47
N ILE A 43 -8.32 7.92 13.32
CA ILE A 43 -8.65 7.97 14.75
C ILE A 43 -7.81 9.03 15.45
N ILE A 44 -6.51 9.05 15.20
CA ILE A 44 -5.60 10.03 15.80
C ILE A 44 -5.89 11.42 15.26
N GLN A 45 -6.17 11.57 13.96
CA GLN A 45 -6.57 12.87 13.39
C GLN A 45 -7.85 13.39 14.05
N TYR A 46 -8.82 12.52 14.29
CA TYR A 46 -10.06 12.87 14.99
C TYR A 46 -9.78 13.30 16.44
N LEU A 47 -8.92 12.58 17.16
CA LEU A 47 -8.50 12.94 18.51
C LEU A 47 -7.74 14.29 18.55
N ILE A 48 -6.84 14.52 17.60
CA ILE A 48 -6.13 15.81 17.45
C ILE A 48 -7.13 16.94 17.22
N ASN A 49 -8.12 16.72 16.34
CA ASN A 49 -9.16 17.70 16.09
C ASN A 49 -9.99 17.97 17.37
N ILE A 50 -10.41 16.95 18.12
CA ILE A 50 -11.16 17.19 19.36
C ILE A 50 -10.32 17.91 20.43
N SER A 51 -9.07 17.47 20.62
CA SER A 51 -8.22 17.94 21.71
C SER A 51 -7.65 19.35 21.47
N PHE A 52 -7.30 19.68 20.23
CA PHE A 52 -6.66 20.95 19.88
C PHE A 52 -7.59 21.91 19.12
N TRP A 53 -8.70 21.41 18.56
CA TRP A 53 -9.63 22.22 17.75
C TRP A 53 -10.96 22.53 18.46
N LYS A 54 -10.95 22.68 19.79
CA LYS A 54 -12.04 23.33 20.50
C LYS A 54 -11.97 24.85 20.24
N ASN A 55 -13.05 25.41 19.68
CA ASN A 55 -13.22 26.72 19.02
C ASN A 55 -12.54 28.01 19.57
N SER A 56 -11.88 28.00 20.73
CA SER A 56 -11.23 29.20 21.30
C SER A 56 -9.71 29.22 21.12
N PHE A 57 -9.02 28.08 21.05
CA PHE A 57 -7.55 28.04 20.94
C PHE A 57 -7.05 28.24 19.49
N ILE A 58 -7.90 27.92 18.52
CA ILE A 58 -7.56 27.89 17.08
C ILE A 58 -7.38 29.29 16.49
N ASN A 59 -8.28 30.23 16.79
CA ASN A 59 -8.25 31.55 16.15
C ASN A 59 -6.94 32.30 16.43
N ASN A 60 -6.25 31.98 17.50
CA ASN A 60 -5.00 32.63 17.89
C ASN A 60 -3.74 31.80 17.54
N HIS A 61 -3.85 30.50 17.23
CA HIS A 61 -2.70 29.59 17.12
C HIS A 61 -2.80 28.52 16.01
N ILE A 62 -3.31 28.88 14.82
CA ILE A 62 -3.34 27.99 13.64
C ILE A 62 -1.96 27.36 13.34
N GLU A 63 -0.89 28.12 13.52
CA GLU A 63 0.49 27.68 13.26
C GLU A 63 0.92 26.50 14.14
N ILE A 64 0.50 26.49 15.42
CA ILE A 64 0.79 25.40 16.36
C ILE A 64 0.06 24.12 15.93
N GLY A 65 -1.19 24.26 15.46
CA GLY A 65 -1.97 23.13 14.92
C GLY A 65 -1.33 22.52 13.68
N ILE A 66 -0.77 23.34 12.78
CA ILE A 66 -0.03 22.88 11.60
C ILE A 66 1.25 22.15 12.04
N PHE A 67 2.01 22.72 12.97
CA PHE A 67 3.25 22.13 13.46
C PHE A 67 3.04 20.75 14.11
N ILE A 68 2.01 20.62 14.96
CA ILE A 68 1.65 19.34 15.61
C ILE A 68 1.33 18.27 14.54
N ASN A 69 0.53 18.62 13.53
CA ASN A 69 0.22 17.70 12.44
C ASN A 69 1.48 17.28 11.67
N ILE A 70 2.38 18.22 11.34
CA ILE A 70 3.63 17.92 10.64
C ILE A 70 4.50 16.94 11.45
N VAL A 71 4.71 17.23 12.74
CA VAL A 71 5.51 16.36 13.62
C VAL A 71 4.88 14.97 13.74
N PHE A 72 3.56 14.91 13.91
CA PHE A 72 2.81 13.66 13.96
C PHE A 72 3.02 12.81 12.71
N TYR A 73 2.81 13.39 11.52
CA TYR A 73 2.99 12.67 10.26
C TYR A 73 4.45 12.23 10.06
N ILE A 74 5.44 13.04 10.43
CA ILE A 74 6.87 12.66 10.36
C ILE A 74 7.16 11.45 11.26
N VAL A 75 6.72 11.47 12.52
CA VAL A 75 6.93 10.37 13.46
C VAL A 75 6.21 9.10 12.98
N PHE A 76 4.97 9.24 12.49
CA PHE A 76 4.19 8.15 11.94
C PHE A 76 4.86 7.52 10.71
N PHE A 77 5.27 8.33 9.73
CA PHE A 77 5.99 7.85 8.54
C PHE A 77 7.30 7.17 8.91
N LYS A 78 8.05 7.70 9.88
CA LYS A 78 9.29 7.08 10.38
C LYS A 78 9.02 5.71 11.02
N LEU A 79 7.95 5.58 11.78
CA LEU A 79 7.50 4.32 12.39
C LEU A 79 7.08 3.30 11.31
N VAL A 80 6.22 3.70 10.38
CA VAL A 80 5.79 2.86 9.25
C VAL A 80 7.01 2.41 8.44
N PHE A 81 7.93 3.31 8.11
CA PHE A 81 9.14 2.99 7.36
C PHE A 81 10.03 2.02 8.11
N ARG A 82 10.20 2.18 9.43
CA ARG A 82 10.99 1.26 10.27
C ARG A 82 10.40 -0.15 10.28
N ILE A 83 9.07 -0.26 10.36
CA ILE A 83 8.36 -1.54 10.38
C ILE A 83 8.36 -2.21 9.00
N THR A 84 8.15 -1.43 7.94
CA THR A 84 8.06 -1.91 6.56
C THR A 84 9.43 -2.12 5.89
N ARG A 85 10.52 -1.60 6.47
CA ARG A 85 11.90 -1.83 6.00
C ARG A 85 12.15 -3.33 5.92
N SER A 86 12.22 -3.83 4.69
CA SER A 86 12.65 -5.19 4.40
C SER A 86 14.11 -5.12 3.93
N SER A 87 14.99 -5.90 4.53
CA SER A 87 16.39 -5.90 4.12
C SER A 87 16.48 -6.49 2.71
N LYS A 88 17.25 -5.85 1.81
CA LYS A 88 17.45 -6.31 0.42
C LYS A 88 17.93 -7.76 0.36
N LYS A 89 18.62 -8.24 1.40
CA LYS A 89 19.12 -9.62 1.54
C LYS A 89 18.01 -10.69 1.52
N TYR A 90 16.78 -10.35 1.94
CA TYR A 90 15.63 -11.26 1.88
C TYR A 90 14.81 -11.17 0.58
N ARG A 91 14.99 -10.11 -0.23
CA ARG A 91 14.25 -9.91 -1.49
C ARG A 91 14.87 -10.65 -2.67
N TYR A 92 16.16 -10.97 -2.61
CA TYR A 92 16.91 -11.63 -3.68
C TYR A 92 17.52 -12.92 -3.14
N HIS A 93 16.67 -13.90 -2.80
CA HIS A 93 17.13 -15.26 -2.53
C HIS A 93 17.64 -15.88 -3.85
N PRO A 94 18.75 -16.65 -3.86
CA PRO A 94 19.32 -17.23 -5.09
C PRO A 94 18.36 -18.16 -5.87
N SER A 95 17.26 -18.60 -5.26
CA SER A 95 16.21 -19.40 -5.91
C SER A 95 15.11 -18.58 -6.60
N ILE A 96 15.23 -17.25 -6.65
CA ILE A 96 14.21 -16.38 -7.26
C ILE A 96 14.41 -16.33 -8.78
N ASN A 97 13.38 -16.73 -9.52
CA ASN A 97 13.38 -16.73 -10.98
C ASN A 97 13.61 -15.30 -11.55
N SER A 98 14.31 -15.19 -12.68
CA SER A 98 14.53 -13.95 -13.43
C SER A 98 13.26 -13.11 -13.66
N TYR A 99 12.10 -13.74 -13.84
CA TYR A 99 10.81 -13.04 -13.98
C TYR A 99 10.37 -12.33 -12.69
N VAL A 100 10.55 -12.97 -11.53
CA VAL A 100 10.23 -12.35 -10.22
C VAL A 100 11.23 -11.25 -9.91
N LYS A 101 12.51 -11.44 -10.27
CA LYS A 101 13.54 -10.40 -10.14
C LYS A 101 13.13 -9.13 -10.91
N LYS A 102 12.71 -9.29 -12.18
CA LYS A 102 12.18 -8.18 -12.99
C LYS A 102 10.92 -7.54 -12.38
N ALA A 103 10.03 -8.33 -11.79
CA ALA A 103 8.84 -7.80 -11.11
C ALA A 103 9.20 -6.97 -9.85
N ILE A 104 10.23 -7.39 -9.09
CA ILE A 104 10.77 -6.63 -7.94
C ILE A 104 11.42 -5.32 -8.42
N ASP A 105 12.18 -5.36 -9.52
CA ASP A 105 12.79 -4.15 -10.08
C ASP A 105 11.71 -3.18 -10.60
N LEU A 106 10.66 -3.69 -11.24
CA LEU A 106 9.51 -2.91 -11.70
C LEU A 106 8.72 -2.30 -10.52
N HIS A 107 8.61 -3.01 -9.39
CA HIS A 107 8.01 -2.48 -8.17
C HIS A 107 8.75 -1.25 -7.64
N ASP A 108 10.08 -1.28 -7.61
CA ASP A 108 10.86 -0.14 -7.16
C ASP A 108 10.72 1.05 -8.11
N VAL A 109 10.58 0.81 -9.43
CA VAL A 109 10.24 1.86 -10.42
C VAL A 109 8.85 2.44 -10.14
N ILE A 110 7.84 1.61 -9.87
CA ILE A 110 6.48 2.10 -9.61
C ILE A 110 6.42 2.86 -8.28
N LEU A 111 7.13 2.44 -7.23
CA LEU A 111 7.21 3.21 -6.00
C LEU A 111 7.84 4.59 -6.20
N LYS A 112 8.89 4.69 -7.02
CA LYS A 112 9.49 5.98 -7.37
C LYS A 112 8.52 6.86 -8.16
N THR A 113 7.78 6.29 -9.12
CA THR A 113 6.77 7.06 -9.85
C THR A 113 5.63 7.48 -8.94
N MET A 114 5.18 6.65 -8.00
CA MET A 114 4.20 7.05 -6.97
C MET A 114 4.67 8.29 -6.19
N PHE A 115 5.88 8.27 -5.64
CA PHE A 115 6.42 9.43 -4.91
C PHE A 115 6.52 10.67 -5.81
N THR A 116 6.99 10.50 -7.04
CA THR A 116 7.13 11.61 -8.00
C THR A 116 5.76 12.20 -8.37
N THR A 117 4.76 11.36 -8.64
CA THR A 117 3.39 11.78 -8.94
C THR A 117 2.78 12.54 -7.77
N ILE A 118 2.97 12.10 -6.53
CA ILE A 118 2.50 12.83 -5.34
C ILE A 118 3.14 14.23 -5.29
N ILE A 119 4.47 14.32 -5.44
CA ILE A 119 5.20 15.60 -5.38
C ILE A 119 4.72 16.55 -6.47
N VAL A 120 4.62 16.07 -7.72
CA VAL A 120 4.17 16.90 -8.86
C VAL A 120 2.72 17.34 -8.67
N LEU A 121 1.81 16.45 -8.25
CA LEU A 121 0.42 16.83 -7.97
C LEU A 121 0.32 17.84 -6.84
N SER A 122 1.11 17.69 -5.79
CA SER A 122 1.16 18.66 -4.67
C SER A 122 1.67 20.03 -5.12
N ILE A 123 2.75 20.09 -5.91
CA ILE A 123 3.32 21.36 -6.41
C ILE A 123 2.34 22.05 -7.38
N CYS A 124 1.65 21.30 -8.22
CA CYS A 124 0.68 21.85 -9.17
C CYS A 124 -0.69 22.20 -8.53
N GLY A 125 -0.84 22.11 -7.20
CA GLY A 125 -2.10 22.44 -6.51
C GLY A 125 -3.18 21.36 -6.57
N TYR A 126 -2.87 20.17 -7.08
CA TYR A 126 -3.77 19.02 -7.20
C TYR A 126 -3.53 17.96 -6.12
N GLY A 127 -3.03 18.35 -4.94
CA GLY A 127 -2.71 17.43 -3.83
C GLY A 127 -3.88 16.50 -3.42
N ASN A 128 -5.12 16.95 -3.59
CA ASN A 128 -6.32 16.14 -3.30
C ASN A 128 -6.45 14.91 -4.21
N LEU A 129 -5.78 14.89 -5.37
CA LEU A 129 -5.72 13.73 -6.28
C LEU A 129 -4.60 12.74 -5.93
N ALA A 130 -3.70 13.08 -5.01
CA ALA A 130 -2.56 12.23 -4.67
C ALA A 130 -3.00 10.83 -4.18
N PHE A 131 -3.98 10.77 -3.27
CA PHE A 131 -4.51 9.51 -2.74
C PHE A 131 -5.17 8.61 -3.79
N PRO A 132 -6.06 9.11 -4.67
CA PRO A 132 -6.57 8.37 -5.81
C PRO A 132 -5.47 7.75 -6.69
N PHE A 133 -4.45 8.54 -7.05
CA PHE A 133 -3.34 8.04 -7.87
C PHE A 133 -2.49 7.00 -7.15
N VAL A 134 -2.24 7.18 -5.85
CA VAL A 134 -1.57 6.18 -5.01
C VAL A 134 -2.31 4.85 -5.04
N TYR A 135 -3.64 4.87 -4.97
CA TYR A 135 -4.48 3.69 -5.05
C TYR A 135 -4.39 2.97 -6.39
N ILE A 136 -4.46 3.72 -7.50
CA ILE A 136 -4.31 3.14 -8.85
C ILE A 136 -2.95 2.48 -9.00
N LEU A 137 -1.88 3.15 -8.57
CA LEU A 137 -0.52 2.65 -8.68
C LEU A 137 -0.26 1.44 -7.77
N LEU A 138 -0.78 1.44 -6.54
CA LEU A 138 -0.77 0.25 -5.66
C LEU A 138 -1.52 -0.91 -6.29
N GLY A 139 -2.69 -0.64 -6.88
CA GLY A 139 -3.46 -1.62 -7.62
C GLY A 139 -2.63 -2.26 -8.75
N LEU A 140 -1.94 -1.46 -9.55
CA LEU A 140 -1.05 -1.95 -10.62
C LEU A 140 0.11 -2.80 -10.06
N ILE A 141 0.77 -2.34 -8.99
CA ILE A 141 1.82 -3.11 -8.29
C ILE A 141 1.27 -4.48 -7.87
N TYR A 142 0.14 -4.49 -7.15
CA TYR A 142 -0.45 -5.73 -6.68
C TYR A 142 -0.96 -6.61 -7.82
N ASN A 143 -1.30 -6.07 -8.99
CA ASN A 143 -1.68 -6.88 -10.15
C ASN A 143 -0.47 -7.60 -10.72
N LEU A 144 0.66 -6.89 -10.83
CA LEU A 144 1.93 -7.44 -11.30
C LEU A 144 2.39 -8.60 -10.44
N PHE A 145 2.30 -8.47 -9.10
CA PHE A 145 2.62 -9.56 -8.18
C PHE A 145 1.48 -10.58 -8.01
N GLY A 146 0.23 -10.15 -8.19
CA GLY A 146 -0.97 -10.98 -8.07
C GLY A 146 -1.02 -12.08 -9.11
N ARG A 147 -0.44 -11.85 -10.30
CA ARG A 147 -0.22 -12.90 -11.32
C ARG A 147 0.65 -14.06 -10.84
N PHE A 148 1.50 -13.83 -9.85
CA PHE A 148 2.43 -14.82 -9.29
C PHE A 148 2.06 -15.24 -7.86
N SER A 149 0.88 -14.83 -7.38
CA SER A 149 0.44 -14.97 -6.01
C SER A 149 -0.99 -15.54 -5.94
N LEU A 150 -1.59 -15.52 -4.75
CA LEU A 150 -2.97 -15.96 -4.52
C LEU A 150 -3.97 -15.08 -5.29
N ASP A 151 -5.01 -15.70 -5.87
CA ASP A 151 -6.09 -14.99 -6.59
C ASP A 151 -6.73 -13.85 -5.79
N ILE A 152 -6.72 -13.96 -4.46
CA ILE A 152 -7.26 -12.93 -3.58
C ILE A 152 -6.49 -11.59 -3.70
N ILE A 153 -5.18 -11.65 -3.94
CA ILE A 153 -4.31 -10.47 -4.11
C ILE A 153 -4.66 -9.78 -5.42
N ARG A 154 -4.99 -10.55 -6.46
CA ARG A 154 -5.46 -10.03 -7.74
C ARG A 154 -6.83 -9.35 -7.62
N LYS A 155 -7.76 -9.91 -6.84
CA LYS A 155 -9.06 -9.27 -6.57
C LYS A 155 -8.90 -7.95 -5.82
N ILE A 156 -8.04 -7.91 -4.81
CA ILE A 156 -7.70 -6.69 -4.05
C ILE A 156 -7.02 -5.64 -4.94
N SER A 157 -6.13 -6.07 -5.83
CA SER A 157 -5.50 -5.19 -6.82
C SER A 157 -6.54 -4.46 -7.68
N ILE A 158 -7.51 -5.21 -8.24
CA ILE A 158 -8.56 -4.64 -9.08
C ILE A 158 -9.45 -3.68 -8.27
N SER A 159 -9.76 -4.02 -7.03
CA SER A 159 -10.56 -3.14 -6.17
C SER A 159 -9.85 -1.82 -5.88
N TYR A 160 -8.52 -1.81 -5.68
CA TYR A 160 -7.76 -0.56 -5.55
C TYR A 160 -7.79 0.31 -6.80
N ILE A 161 -7.67 -0.29 -8.00
CA ILE A 161 -7.77 0.45 -9.26
C ILE A 161 -9.15 1.09 -9.40
N LEU A 162 -10.22 0.31 -9.18
CA LEU A 162 -11.59 0.78 -9.30
C LEU A 162 -11.89 1.89 -8.28
N ILE A 163 -11.54 1.68 -7.01
CA ILE A 163 -11.73 2.69 -5.97
C ILE A 163 -10.96 3.95 -6.35
N GLY A 164 -9.69 3.84 -6.76
CA GLY A 164 -8.88 4.99 -7.17
C GLY A 164 -9.48 5.78 -8.34
N ILE A 165 -10.03 5.11 -9.35
CA ILE A 165 -10.72 5.79 -10.47
C ILE A 165 -11.99 6.48 -9.99
N ILE A 166 -12.84 5.77 -9.25
CA ILE A 166 -14.08 6.32 -8.69
C ILE A 166 -13.77 7.54 -7.83
N SER A 167 -12.69 7.48 -7.04
CA SER A 167 -12.23 8.55 -6.15
C SER A 167 -11.99 9.88 -6.85
N ILE A 168 -11.47 9.85 -8.07
CA ILE A 168 -11.18 11.06 -8.84
C ILE A 168 -12.47 11.90 -9.03
N PHE A 169 -13.62 11.25 -9.20
CA PHE A 169 -14.91 11.92 -9.38
C PHE A 169 -15.46 12.52 -8.09
N PHE A 170 -15.12 11.97 -6.91
CA PHE A 170 -15.63 12.42 -5.61
C PHE A 170 -14.70 13.41 -4.89
N VAL A 171 -13.44 13.51 -5.31
CA VAL A 171 -12.43 14.38 -4.67
C VAL A 171 -12.86 15.85 -4.60
N LYS A 172 -13.57 16.37 -5.61
CA LYS A 172 -14.03 17.78 -5.62
C LYS A 172 -15.05 18.09 -4.52
N ASN A 173 -15.92 17.14 -4.19
CA ASN A 173 -17.08 17.40 -3.33
C ASN A 173 -16.86 16.96 -1.88
N TYR A 174 -15.94 16.02 -1.62
CA TYR A 174 -15.80 15.39 -0.30
C TYR A 174 -14.34 15.30 0.18
N SER A 175 -13.45 16.19 -0.29
CA SER A 175 -12.00 16.05 -0.10
C SER A 175 -11.60 15.74 1.35
N ASN A 176 -12.19 16.39 2.35
CA ASN A 176 -11.81 16.27 3.76
C ASN A 176 -12.12 14.93 4.44
N ILE A 177 -13.11 14.19 3.95
CA ILE A 177 -13.53 12.91 4.57
C ILE A 177 -13.10 11.73 3.68
N TYR A 178 -13.03 11.95 2.37
CA TYR A 178 -12.78 10.91 1.40
C TYR A 178 -11.42 10.22 1.59
N TRP A 179 -10.35 10.97 1.87
CA TRP A 179 -9.03 10.40 2.13
C TRP A 179 -9.01 9.50 3.38
N GLN A 180 -9.83 9.81 4.39
CA GLN A 180 -9.93 9.01 5.61
C GLN A 180 -10.59 7.67 5.31
N PHE A 181 -11.68 7.65 4.54
CA PHE A 181 -12.30 6.40 4.10
C PHE A 181 -11.37 5.56 3.24
N MET A 182 -10.59 6.18 2.35
CA MET A 182 -9.56 5.48 1.60
C MET A 182 -8.49 4.89 2.54
N LEU A 183 -8.01 5.61 3.56
CA LEU A 183 -7.06 5.02 4.50
C LEU A 183 -7.65 3.85 5.30
N ILE A 184 -8.91 3.95 5.71
CA ILE A 184 -9.61 2.86 6.39
C ILE A 184 -9.70 1.64 5.49
N TYR A 185 -10.12 1.82 4.23
CA TYR A 185 -10.18 0.75 3.27
C TYR A 185 -8.82 0.07 3.08
N LEU A 186 -7.75 0.85 2.93
CA LEU A 186 -6.36 0.37 2.78
C LEU A 186 -5.97 -0.49 3.99
N GLY A 187 -6.24 0.03 5.20
CA GLY A 187 -5.90 -0.64 6.45
C GLY A 187 -6.61 -1.98 6.62
N ILE A 188 -7.91 -2.02 6.34
CA ILE A 188 -8.71 -3.27 6.38
C ILE A 188 -8.18 -4.27 5.36
N THR A 189 -7.94 -3.86 4.12
CA THR A 189 -7.44 -4.78 3.08
C THR A 189 -6.06 -5.34 3.43
N TYR A 190 -5.17 -4.53 4.03
CA TYR A 190 -3.86 -5.00 4.48
C TYR A 190 -3.95 -6.03 5.61
N ILE A 191 -4.84 -5.80 6.59
CA ILE A 191 -5.10 -6.78 7.67
C ILE A 191 -5.67 -8.08 7.07
N PHE A 192 -6.64 -7.98 6.17
CA PHE A 192 -7.27 -9.14 5.55
C PHE A 192 -6.27 -9.95 4.71
N MET A 193 -5.48 -9.27 3.86
CA MET A 193 -4.41 -9.87 3.07
C MET A 193 -3.37 -10.55 3.97
N GLY A 194 -2.96 -9.88 5.05
CA GLY A 194 -2.01 -10.43 6.02
C GLY A 194 -2.53 -11.70 6.71
N LYS A 195 -3.79 -11.71 7.15
CA LYS A 195 -4.42 -12.90 7.77
C LYS A 195 -4.53 -14.07 6.80
N ILE A 196 -4.89 -13.82 5.55
CA ILE A 196 -4.96 -14.89 4.53
C ILE A 196 -3.57 -15.47 4.25
N LEU A 197 -2.56 -14.61 4.13
CA LEU A 197 -1.17 -15.05 3.93
C LEU A 197 -0.62 -15.82 5.14
N GLU A 198 -1.09 -15.53 6.35
CA GLU A 198 -0.76 -16.30 7.55
C GLU A 198 -1.42 -17.69 7.54
N LYS A 199 -2.70 -17.78 7.15
CA LYS A 199 -3.43 -19.06 7.06
C LYS A 199 -2.92 -19.99 5.94
N ASN A 200 -2.41 -19.42 4.84
CA ASN A 200 -1.94 -20.16 3.66
C ASN A 200 -0.42 -20.42 3.65
N ARG A 201 0.27 -20.14 4.76
CA ARG A 201 1.71 -20.41 4.92
C ARG A 201 1.95 -21.79 5.50
#